data_AF-A0A8S2D074-F1
#
_entry.id   AF-A0A8S2D074-F1
#
_cell.length_a   1.000
_cell.length_b   1.000
_cell.length_c   1.000
_cell.angle_alpha   90.00
_cell.angle_beta   90.00
_cell.angle_gamma   90.00
#
_symmetry.space_group_name_H-M   'P 1'
#
loop_
_entity.id
_entity.type
_entity.pdbx_description
1 polymer ?
#
loop_
_entity_poly.entity_id
_entity_poly.type
_entity_poly.pdbx_seq_one_letter_code
_entity_poly.pdbx_strand_id
1 'polypeptide(L)'
;MNELESPVSSQKLSSSAQQTPRLLYVDALNYGKRFFRGRNHWNVIAVRDEVDKFVTGARQSGYEVTAFLDAEIKTKEAHKKWRRRREDEVRKGWRDMPQGFTAILGDAFIENGIKVLYSLDADGDDTLAAYAQEDGADILSADQDFFRYVGHTYSVYTNFVVRQGKLTLKRAKKNEQRKISERLFPANLPKTQSSVSYLTASVYERGAPSPLVYLYGNPHVIIRPLRQALYARLQKTEPIKEIFPVWNWEHEIVDWTDDDIVADPWFDALLERPYKAVKQFFPKEYSRQERHFSSQRQHRHYHCRSGESATSSERVRPTISAVAMPVRHECQQRNILLNRKRRERQKRIITAVKMMVMEQNQHHQSASALSDEDDNDNDDVPESVCVCLTTF
;
A
#
# COMPACT_ATOMS: atom_id res chain seq x y z
N MET A 1 -14.97 -74.16 23.81
CA MET A 1 -14.73 -72.92 23.05
C MET A 1 -15.55 -71.85 23.74
N ASN A 2 -14.91 -71.01 24.57
CA ASN A 2 -15.56 -69.98 25.37
C ASN A 2 -15.41 -68.64 24.65
N GLU A 3 -16.53 -68.07 24.20
CA GLU A 3 -16.60 -66.72 23.68
C GLU A 3 -16.65 -65.72 24.84
N LEU A 4 -15.64 -64.84 24.88
CA LEU A 4 -15.53 -63.73 25.82
C LEU A 4 -16.19 -62.50 25.18
N GLU A 5 -17.44 -62.23 25.54
CA GLU A 5 -18.14 -60.99 25.19
C GLU A 5 -17.54 -59.81 25.97
N SER A 6 -17.03 -58.82 25.24
CA SER A 6 -16.48 -57.58 25.80
C SER A 6 -17.60 -56.54 25.99
N PRO A 7 -17.62 -55.80 27.11
CA PRO A 7 -18.69 -54.82 27.37
C PRO A 7 -18.53 -53.59 26.47
N VAL A 8 -19.55 -53.35 25.65
CA VAL A 8 -19.69 -52.14 24.81
C VAL A 8 -19.91 -50.94 25.73
N SER A 9 -18.82 -50.21 25.99
CA SER A 9 -18.81 -48.95 26.74
C SER A 9 -19.63 -47.90 26.00
N SER A 10 -20.85 -47.67 26.48
CA SER A 10 -21.75 -46.63 26.00
C SER A 10 -21.20 -45.26 26.40
N GLN A 11 -20.28 -44.73 25.60
CA GLN A 11 -19.86 -43.33 25.73
C GLN A 11 -21.05 -42.43 25.41
N LYS A 12 -21.63 -41.84 26.47
CA LYS A 12 -22.58 -40.72 26.38
C LYS A 12 -21.93 -39.62 25.55
N LEU A 13 -22.33 -39.52 24.27
CA LEU A 13 -22.09 -38.36 23.44
C LEU A 13 -22.80 -37.17 24.11
N SER A 14 -22.07 -36.47 24.97
CA SER A 14 -22.55 -35.20 25.52
C SER A 14 -22.75 -34.27 24.34
N SER A 15 -24.00 -33.99 24.00
CA SER A 15 -24.39 -33.00 23.02
C SER A 15 -23.88 -31.64 23.51
N SER A 16 -22.65 -31.29 23.12
CA SER A 16 -22.13 -29.95 23.32
C SER A 16 -23.03 -29.02 22.52
N ALA A 17 -23.92 -28.30 23.20
CA ALA A 17 -24.71 -27.25 22.58
C ALA A 17 -23.73 -26.37 21.79
N GLN A 18 -23.89 -26.33 20.47
CA GLN A 18 -23.05 -25.54 19.58
C GLN A 18 -23.22 -24.08 20.02
N GLN A 19 -22.22 -23.55 20.72
CA GLN A 19 -22.22 -22.14 21.08
C GLN A 19 -22.13 -21.34 19.79
N THR A 20 -23.07 -20.42 19.60
CA THR A 20 -23.01 -19.49 18.47
C THR A 20 -21.70 -18.70 18.55
N PRO A 21 -20.96 -18.58 17.44
CA PRO A 21 -19.70 -17.85 17.44
C PRO A 21 -19.94 -16.39 17.79
N ARG A 22 -18.98 -15.78 18.50
CA ARG A 22 -19.02 -14.36 18.82
C ARG A 22 -18.53 -13.55 17.64
N LEU A 23 -19.27 -12.53 17.22
CA LEU A 23 -18.85 -11.66 16.14
C LEU A 23 -17.71 -10.72 16.59
N LEU A 24 -16.67 -10.59 15.77
CA LEU A 24 -15.53 -9.71 16.00
C LEU A 24 -15.22 -8.90 14.74
N TYR A 25 -15.45 -7.59 14.80
CA TYR A 25 -15.17 -6.65 13.71
C TYR A 25 -13.82 -6.01 13.91
N VAL A 26 -12.97 -6.10 12.89
CA VAL A 26 -11.56 -5.73 12.97
C VAL A 26 -11.28 -4.53 12.09
N ASP A 27 -10.77 -3.46 12.70
CA ASP A 27 -10.10 -2.39 11.96
C ASP A 27 -8.71 -2.90 11.55
N ALA A 28 -8.63 -3.45 10.35
CA ALA A 28 -7.46 -4.20 9.93
C ALA A 28 -6.24 -3.28 9.70
N LEU A 29 -6.44 -2.04 9.25
CA LEU A 29 -5.35 -1.09 9.01
C LEU A 29 -4.66 -0.64 10.30
N ASN A 30 -5.39 -0.55 11.42
CA ASN A 30 -4.83 -0.25 12.73
C ASN A 30 -3.74 -1.25 13.17
N TYR A 31 -3.81 -2.48 12.68
CA TYR A 31 -2.86 -3.55 12.98
C TYR A 31 -1.89 -3.84 11.84
N GLY A 32 -1.77 -2.94 10.86
CA GLY A 32 -0.92 -3.16 9.69
C GLY A 32 0.52 -3.57 10.03
N LYS A 33 1.15 -2.94 11.03
CA LYS A 33 2.50 -3.28 11.51
C LYS A 33 2.61 -4.64 12.21
N ARG A 34 1.49 -5.22 12.67
CA ARG A 34 1.48 -6.53 13.33
C ARG A 34 1.31 -7.66 12.33
N PHE A 35 0.52 -7.42 11.27
CA PHE A 35 0.42 -8.30 10.11
C PHE A 35 1.65 -8.19 9.22
N PHE A 36 2.29 -7.02 9.18
CA PHE A 36 3.52 -6.79 8.44
C PHE A 36 4.72 -6.58 9.39
N ARG A 37 5.35 -7.68 9.83
CA ARG A 37 6.49 -7.64 10.78
C ARG A 37 7.85 -7.40 10.13
N GLY A 38 7.91 -7.41 8.80
CA GLY A 38 9.16 -7.26 8.06
C GLY A 38 9.62 -5.80 7.97
N ARG A 39 10.93 -5.58 7.94
CA ARG A 39 11.50 -4.31 7.43
C ARG A 39 11.57 -4.29 5.90
N ASN A 40 11.49 -5.47 5.29
CA ASN A 40 11.47 -5.62 3.85
C ASN A 40 10.05 -5.47 3.32
N HIS A 41 9.67 -4.25 2.92
CA HIS A 41 8.36 -3.92 2.33
C HIS A 41 8.06 -4.69 1.02
N TRP A 42 9.00 -5.49 0.50
CA TRP A 42 8.75 -6.40 -0.61
C TRP A 42 8.28 -7.79 -0.17
N ASN A 43 8.41 -8.14 1.12
CA ASN A 43 7.94 -9.43 1.63
C ASN A 43 6.44 -9.39 1.94
N VAL A 44 5.62 -9.30 0.89
CA VAL A 44 4.16 -9.28 1.01
C VAL A 44 3.59 -10.63 1.47
N ILE A 45 4.32 -11.74 1.26
CA ILE A 45 3.92 -13.09 1.69
C ILE A 45 3.79 -13.15 3.22
N ALA A 46 4.66 -12.46 3.97
CA ALA A 46 4.58 -12.43 5.43
C ALA A 46 3.24 -11.87 5.97
N VAL A 47 2.52 -11.06 5.18
CA VAL A 47 1.17 -10.58 5.56
C VAL A 47 0.19 -11.74 5.60
N ARG A 48 0.25 -12.64 4.61
CA ARG A 48 -0.62 -13.83 4.52
C ARG A 48 -0.44 -14.73 5.73
N ASP A 49 0.81 -15.04 6.09
CA ASP A 49 1.13 -15.92 7.22
C ASP A 49 0.62 -15.36 8.55
N GLU A 50 0.75 -14.05 8.78
CA GLU A 50 0.28 -13.41 10.02
C GLU A 50 -1.25 -13.28 10.06
N VAL A 51 -1.91 -13.08 8.91
CA VAL A 51 -3.37 -13.07 8.81
C VAL A 51 -3.94 -14.47 9.03
N ASP A 52 -3.40 -15.51 8.39
CA ASP A 52 -3.81 -16.90 8.64
C ASP A 52 -3.69 -17.26 10.12
N LYS A 53 -2.53 -16.95 10.73
CA LYS A 53 -2.32 -17.16 12.16
C LYS A 53 -3.39 -16.45 13.02
N PHE A 54 -3.75 -15.23 12.67
CA PHE A 54 -4.80 -14.48 13.36
C PHE A 54 -6.18 -15.11 13.18
N VAL A 55 -6.56 -15.47 11.95
CA VAL A 55 -7.87 -16.03 11.61
C VAL A 55 -8.05 -17.42 12.21
N THR A 56 -7.06 -18.30 12.08
CA THR A 56 -7.04 -19.60 12.74
C THR A 56 -7.12 -19.42 14.26
N GLY A 57 -6.39 -18.43 14.79
CA GLY A 57 -6.48 -17.96 16.17
C GLY A 57 -7.91 -17.64 16.63
N ALA A 58 -8.61 -16.84 15.83
CA ALA A 58 -9.94 -16.35 16.11
C ALA A 58 -10.97 -17.48 16.11
N ARG A 59 -10.93 -18.34 15.09
CA ARG A 59 -11.82 -19.51 14.95
C ARG A 59 -11.69 -20.46 16.13
N GLN A 60 -10.46 -20.80 16.53
CA GLN A 60 -10.19 -21.66 17.69
C GLN A 60 -10.62 -21.05 19.04
N SER A 61 -10.82 -19.72 19.08
CA SER A 61 -11.36 -18.99 20.22
C SER A 61 -12.87 -18.74 20.12
N GLY A 62 -13.56 -19.29 19.12
CA GLY A 62 -15.01 -19.14 18.96
C GLY A 62 -15.45 -17.78 18.41
N TYR A 63 -14.58 -17.10 17.64
CA TYR A 63 -14.92 -15.85 16.96
C TYR A 63 -15.22 -16.06 15.48
N GLU A 64 -16.22 -15.33 14.98
CA GLU A 64 -16.45 -15.09 13.57
C GLU A 64 -15.99 -13.67 13.24
N VAL A 65 -15.06 -13.56 12.30
CA VAL A 65 -14.35 -12.30 12.02
C VAL A 65 -14.89 -11.65 10.74
N THR A 66 -15.09 -10.34 10.78
CA THR A 66 -15.25 -9.48 9.60
C THR A 66 -14.19 -8.38 9.66
N ALA A 67 -13.46 -8.17 8.57
CA ALA A 67 -12.44 -7.13 8.49
C ALA A 67 -13.00 -5.89 7.78
N PHE A 68 -12.74 -4.72 8.36
CA PHE A 68 -13.07 -3.42 7.79
C PHE A 68 -11.80 -2.70 7.36
N LEU A 69 -11.86 -2.06 6.19
CA LEU A 69 -10.76 -1.34 5.57
C LEU A 69 -11.28 -0.02 4.97
N ASP A 70 -10.49 1.04 5.01
CA ASP A 70 -10.83 2.27 4.30
C ASP A 70 -10.73 2.06 2.78
N ALA A 71 -11.81 2.36 2.04
CA ALA A 71 -11.76 2.33 0.57
C ALA A 71 -11.01 3.55 0.02
N GLU A 72 -11.31 4.74 0.56
CA GLU A 72 -10.89 6.01 -0.01
C GLU A 72 -10.56 7.06 1.06
N ILE A 73 -9.76 8.06 0.67
CA ILE A 73 -9.40 9.19 1.52
C ILE A 73 -10.38 10.33 1.25
N LYS A 74 -11.35 10.54 2.14
CA LYS A 74 -12.46 11.49 1.90
C LYS A 74 -12.15 12.92 2.32
N THR A 75 -11.52 13.08 3.48
CA THR A 75 -11.34 14.43 4.05
C THR A 75 -10.07 15.07 3.50
N LYS A 76 -10.13 16.39 3.26
CA LYS A 76 -8.96 17.19 2.88
C LYS A 76 -7.82 17.05 3.89
N GLU A 77 -8.15 16.88 5.16
CA GLU A 77 -7.18 16.66 6.23
C GLU A 77 -6.49 15.30 6.10
N ALA A 78 -7.26 14.22 5.93
CA ALA A 78 -6.70 12.88 5.74
C ALA A 78 -5.82 12.83 4.48
N HIS A 79 -6.25 13.51 3.42
CA HIS A 79 -5.50 13.64 2.17
C HIS A 79 -4.19 14.39 2.36
N LYS A 80 -4.20 15.54 3.05
CA LYS A 80 -3.00 16.30 3.42
C LYS A 80 -2.04 15.46 4.28
N LYS A 81 -2.56 14.72 5.26
CA LYS A 81 -1.77 13.83 6.12
C LYS A 81 -1.14 12.70 5.32
N TRP A 82 -1.90 12.12 4.38
CA TRP A 82 -1.42 11.10 3.47
C TRP A 82 -0.31 11.63 2.56
N ARG A 83 -0.51 12.77 1.89
CA ARG A 83 0.51 13.39 1.02
C ARG A 83 1.80 13.68 1.78
N ARG A 84 1.70 14.30 2.96
CA ARG A 84 2.86 14.59 3.82
C ARG A 84 3.66 13.32 4.16
N ARG A 85 2.99 12.21 4.46
CA ARG A 85 3.67 10.92 4.71
C ARG A 85 4.41 10.43 3.46
N ARG A 86 3.80 10.53 2.28
CA ARG A 86 4.43 10.10 1.01
C ARG A 86 5.62 10.99 0.64
N GLU A 87 5.52 12.30 0.85
CA GLU A 87 6.64 13.24 0.67
C GLU A 87 7.80 12.91 1.63
N ASP A 88 7.49 12.61 2.89
CA ASP A 88 8.49 12.19 3.87
C ASP A 88 9.19 10.90 3.46
N GLU A 89 8.47 9.93 2.90
CA GLU A 89 9.05 8.67 2.40
C GLU A 89 10.02 8.90 1.25
N VAL A 90 9.67 9.78 0.29
CA VAL A 90 10.58 10.18 -0.79
C VAL A 90 11.80 10.88 -0.20
N ARG A 91 11.60 11.92 0.62
CA ARG A 91 12.69 12.72 1.18
C ARG A 91 13.67 11.89 2.02
N LYS A 92 13.14 10.98 2.84
CA LYS A 92 13.94 10.11 3.71
C LYS A 92 14.52 8.90 2.97
N GLY A 93 13.97 8.56 1.80
CA GLY A 93 14.31 7.33 1.09
C GLY A 93 14.00 6.10 1.94
N TRP A 94 12.90 6.14 2.69
CA TRP A 94 12.50 5.09 3.62
C TRP A 94 10.98 4.93 3.65
N ARG A 95 10.51 3.69 3.75
CA ARG A 95 9.07 3.37 3.80
C ARG A 95 8.82 2.21 4.77
N ASP A 96 7.84 2.40 5.66
CA ASP A 96 7.49 1.43 6.70
C ASP A 96 6.53 0.32 6.23
N MET A 97 5.64 0.62 5.28
CA MET A 97 4.56 -0.29 4.83
C MET A 97 4.61 -0.43 3.30
N PRO A 98 4.29 -1.58 2.70
CA PRO A 98 4.28 -1.72 1.24
C PRO A 98 3.32 -0.74 0.52
N GLN A 99 3.53 -0.55 -0.78
CA GLN A 99 2.51 0.06 -1.63
C GLN A 99 1.30 -0.87 -1.74
N GLY A 100 0.09 -0.30 -1.75
CA GLY A 100 -1.12 -1.09 -1.88
C GLY A 100 -1.39 -1.98 -0.66
N PHE A 101 -0.80 -1.67 0.50
CA PHE A 101 -0.96 -2.51 1.70
C PHE A 101 -2.42 -2.79 2.06
N THR A 102 -3.33 -1.83 1.87
CA THR A 102 -4.76 -2.03 2.10
C THR A 102 -5.32 -3.19 1.26
N ALA A 103 -5.01 -3.23 -0.04
CA ALA A 103 -5.44 -4.31 -0.92
C ALA A 103 -4.76 -5.64 -0.54
N ILE A 104 -3.44 -5.64 -0.33
CA ILE A 104 -2.69 -6.84 0.09
C ILE A 104 -3.27 -7.44 1.38
N LEU A 105 -3.61 -6.59 2.35
CA LEU A 105 -4.18 -7.03 3.61
C LEU A 105 -5.59 -7.57 3.44
N GLY A 106 -6.43 -6.88 2.65
CA GLY A 106 -7.78 -7.35 2.33
C GLY A 106 -7.78 -8.69 1.61
N ASP A 107 -6.94 -8.85 0.58
CA ASP A 107 -6.79 -10.11 -0.14
C ASP A 107 -6.35 -11.24 0.79
N ALA A 108 -5.39 -10.98 1.69
CA ALA A 108 -4.96 -11.97 2.68
C ALA A 108 -6.10 -12.41 3.61
N PHE A 109 -7.02 -11.52 3.99
CA PHE A 109 -8.23 -11.89 4.74
C PHE A 109 -9.22 -12.70 3.89
N ILE A 110 -9.47 -12.28 2.65
CA ILE A 110 -10.38 -12.96 1.71
C ILE A 110 -9.89 -14.39 1.43
N GLU A 111 -8.59 -14.57 1.16
CA GLU A 111 -7.96 -15.88 0.95
C GLU A 111 -8.13 -16.81 2.18
N ASN A 112 -8.29 -16.24 3.37
CA ASN A 112 -8.56 -16.97 4.60
C ASN A 112 -10.06 -17.17 4.87
N GLY A 113 -10.94 -16.87 3.90
CA GLY A 113 -12.39 -17.00 4.02
C GLY A 113 -13.02 -15.99 4.98
N ILE A 114 -12.40 -14.83 5.16
CA ILE A 114 -12.94 -13.74 5.97
C ILE A 114 -13.65 -12.72 5.08
N LYS A 115 -14.84 -12.30 5.51
CA LYS A 115 -15.56 -11.19 4.88
C LYS A 115 -14.79 -9.90 5.08
N VAL A 116 -14.52 -9.20 3.98
CA VAL A 116 -13.87 -7.89 3.98
C VAL A 116 -14.85 -6.83 3.50
N LEU A 117 -14.96 -5.74 4.24
CA LEU A 117 -15.82 -4.61 3.93
C LEU A 117 -15.00 -3.33 3.80
N TYR A 118 -15.04 -2.73 2.61
CA TYR A 118 -14.39 -1.45 2.34
C TYR A 118 -15.40 -0.30 2.48
N SER A 119 -15.10 0.67 3.34
CA SER A 119 -16.01 1.79 3.65
C SER A 119 -16.07 2.81 2.50
N LEU A 120 -17.26 2.99 1.89
CA LEU A 120 -17.43 3.79 0.66
C LEU A 120 -17.89 5.22 0.90
N ASP A 121 -18.90 5.46 1.74
CA ASP A 121 -19.56 6.76 1.89
C ASP A 121 -19.45 7.40 3.29
N ALA A 122 -19.18 6.62 4.34
CA ALA A 122 -18.76 7.14 5.66
C ALA A 122 -17.28 6.92 6.01
N ASP A 123 -16.81 7.57 7.08
CA ASP A 123 -15.50 7.31 7.66
C ASP A 123 -15.37 5.83 8.11
N GLY A 124 -14.15 5.29 8.13
CA GLY A 124 -13.90 3.91 8.51
C GLY A 124 -14.45 3.57 9.90
N ASP A 125 -14.23 4.46 10.87
CA ASP A 125 -14.67 4.27 12.25
C ASP A 125 -16.20 4.31 12.36
N ASP A 126 -16.87 5.19 11.60
CA ASP A 126 -18.34 5.28 11.58
C ASP A 126 -18.96 4.01 11.03
N THR A 127 -18.40 3.54 9.92
CA THR A 127 -18.86 2.33 9.24
C THR A 127 -18.72 1.14 10.17
N LEU A 128 -17.52 0.91 10.72
CA LEU A 128 -17.27 -0.21 11.61
C LEU A 128 -18.16 -0.14 12.86
N ALA A 129 -18.26 1.02 13.51
CA ALA A 129 -19.07 1.19 14.71
C ALA A 129 -20.57 0.94 14.45
N ALA A 130 -21.11 1.44 13.34
CA ALA A 130 -22.51 1.24 12.97
C ALA A 130 -22.85 -0.24 12.72
N TYR A 131 -22.00 -0.95 11.97
CA TYR A 131 -22.15 -2.38 11.74
C TYR A 131 -22.01 -3.18 13.04
N ALA A 132 -21.01 -2.87 13.88
CA ALA A 132 -20.82 -3.55 15.15
C ALA A 132 -22.01 -3.36 16.11
N GLN A 133 -22.61 -2.17 16.09
CA GLN A 133 -23.80 -1.84 16.88
C GLN A 133 -25.03 -2.63 16.42
N GLU A 134 -25.27 -2.70 15.10
CA GLU A 134 -26.40 -3.43 14.51
C GLU A 134 -26.29 -4.94 14.77
N ASP A 135 -25.09 -5.50 14.56
CA ASP A 135 -24.87 -6.95 14.62
C ASP A 135 -24.56 -7.46 16.04
N GLY A 136 -24.38 -6.56 17.01
CA GLY A 136 -23.92 -6.91 18.36
C GLY A 136 -22.50 -7.47 18.39
N ALA A 137 -21.64 -7.03 17.46
CA ALA A 137 -20.27 -7.50 17.32
C ALA A 137 -19.30 -6.71 18.22
N ASP A 138 -18.26 -7.38 18.73
CA ASP A 138 -17.16 -6.70 19.41
C ASP A 138 -16.21 -6.05 18.40
N ILE A 139 -15.50 -5.00 18.81
CA ILE A 139 -14.56 -4.26 17.94
C ILE A 139 -13.12 -4.51 18.36
N LEU A 140 -12.25 -4.86 17.40
CA LEU A 140 -10.80 -4.88 17.55
C LEU A 140 -10.20 -3.70 16.79
N SER A 141 -9.84 -2.63 17.50
CA SER A 141 -9.13 -1.45 16.97
C SER A 141 -8.28 -0.81 18.06
N ALA A 142 -7.12 -0.27 17.69
CA ALA A 142 -6.29 0.50 18.62
C ALA A 142 -6.80 1.94 18.80
N ASP A 143 -7.73 2.40 17.96
CA ASP A 143 -8.34 3.70 18.09
C ASP A 143 -9.27 3.78 19.32
N GLN A 144 -9.25 4.92 20.00
CA GLN A 144 -10.13 5.23 21.12
C GLN A 144 -11.42 5.91 20.68
N ASP A 145 -11.52 6.31 19.41
CA ASP A 145 -12.66 7.03 18.88
C ASP A 145 -13.95 6.19 18.93
N PHE A 146 -13.89 4.86 19.02
CA PHE A 146 -15.07 4.00 19.25
C PHE A 146 -15.79 4.22 20.57
N PHE A 147 -15.14 4.84 21.57
CA PHE A 147 -15.78 5.20 22.85
C PHE A 147 -16.59 6.50 22.80
N ARG A 148 -16.59 7.18 21.64
CA ARG A 148 -17.33 8.42 21.44
C ARG A 148 -18.80 8.22 21.12
N TYR A 149 -19.18 7.03 20.67
CA TYR A 149 -20.55 6.74 20.26
C TYR A 149 -21.46 6.55 21.45
N VAL A 150 -22.52 7.34 21.52
CA VAL A 150 -23.49 7.29 22.62
C VAL A 150 -24.31 6.01 22.54
N GLY A 151 -24.40 5.29 23.66
CA GLY A 151 -25.24 4.07 23.75
C GLY A 151 -24.66 2.84 23.07
N HIS A 152 -23.36 2.82 22.74
CA HIS A 152 -22.75 1.66 22.11
C HIS A 152 -22.90 0.37 22.97
N THR A 153 -23.19 -0.76 22.33
CA THR A 153 -23.37 -2.06 23.01
C THR A 153 -22.15 -2.98 22.90
N TYR A 154 -21.25 -2.69 21.96
CA TYR A 154 -20.05 -3.48 21.71
C TYR A 154 -18.96 -3.27 22.77
N SER A 155 -18.10 -4.28 22.96
CA SER A 155 -16.81 -4.09 23.65
C SER A 155 -15.70 -3.76 22.66
N VAL A 156 -14.82 -2.84 23.05
CA VAL A 156 -13.63 -2.49 22.27
C VAL A 156 -12.40 -3.20 22.82
N TYR A 157 -11.58 -3.74 21.94
CA TYR A 157 -10.31 -4.39 22.23
C TYR A 157 -9.19 -3.65 21.49
N THR A 158 -8.15 -3.26 22.23
CA THR A 158 -7.03 -2.46 21.67
C THR A 158 -5.93 -3.30 21.05
N ASN A 159 -5.89 -4.60 21.37
CA ASN A 159 -4.81 -5.46 20.94
C ASN A 159 -5.24 -6.92 20.95
N PHE A 160 -4.44 -7.76 20.30
CA PHE A 160 -4.63 -9.19 20.28
C PHE A 160 -3.30 -9.95 20.42
N VAL A 161 -3.35 -11.20 20.84
CA VAL A 161 -2.20 -12.11 20.79
C VAL A 161 -2.72 -13.50 20.44
N VAL A 162 -2.05 -14.19 19.52
CA VAL A 162 -2.33 -15.60 19.25
C VAL A 162 -1.29 -16.44 19.98
N ARG A 163 -1.73 -17.24 20.97
CA ARG A 163 -0.88 -18.16 21.73
C ARG A 163 -1.51 -19.54 21.70
N GLN A 164 -0.70 -20.57 21.40
CA GLN A 164 -1.16 -21.97 21.35
C GLN A 164 -2.41 -22.12 20.44
N GLY A 165 -2.40 -21.45 19.29
CA GLY A 165 -3.52 -21.46 18.34
C GLY A 165 -4.75 -20.66 18.75
N LYS A 166 -4.80 -20.04 19.95
CA LYS A 166 -5.96 -19.29 20.43
C LYS A 166 -5.72 -17.78 20.43
N LEU A 167 -6.73 -17.04 19.96
CA LEU A 167 -6.79 -15.59 20.03
C LEU A 167 -7.14 -15.14 21.45
N THR A 168 -6.31 -14.28 22.03
CA THR A 168 -6.59 -13.53 23.26
C THR A 168 -6.67 -12.05 22.91
N LEU A 169 -7.77 -11.40 23.32
CA LEU A 169 -8.00 -9.98 23.10
C LEU A 169 -7.72 -9.17 24.36
N LYS A 170 -7.11 -7.98 24.20
CA LYS A 170 -6.88 -7.03 25.30
C LYS A 170 -7.97 -5.97 25.30
N ARG A 171 -8.88 -6.03 26.28
CA ARG A 171 -9.97 -5.06 26.41
C ARG A 171 -9.40 -3.65 26.53
N ALA A 172 -9.98 -2.74 25.74
CA ALA A 172 -9.66 -1.32 25.80
C ALA A 172 -10.23 -0.70 27.08
N LYS A 173 -9.55 0.32 27.61
CA LYS A 173 -10.05 1.14 28.71
C LYS A 173 -10.27 2.54 28.17
N LYS A 174 -11.45 3.10 28.39
CA LYS A 174 -11.75 4.49 28.04
C LYS A 174 -10.75 5.39 28.75
N ASN A 175 -10.10 6.28 28.00
CA ASN A 175 -9.24 7.29 28.60
C ASN A 175 -10.09 8.41 29.19
N GLU A 176 -10.33 8.39 30.49
CA GLU A 176 -11.15 9.38 31.21
C GLU A 176 -10.58 10.81 31.13
N GLN A 177 -9.28 10.96 30.90
CA GLN A 177 -8.64 12.27 30.80
C GLN A 177 -8.86 12.94 29.45
N ARG A 178 -9.16 12.16 28.40
CA ARG A 178 -9.38 12.70 27.06
C ARG A 178 -10.84 13.14 26.96
N LYS A 179 -11.09 14.44 26.79
CA LYS A 179 -12.42 14.94 26.42
C LYS A 179 -12.73 14.44 25.01
N ILE A 180 -13.61 13.45 24.92
CA ILE A 180 -14.06 12.88 23.66
C ILE A 180 -15.38 13.56 23.31
N SER A 181 -15.48 14.13 22.12
CA SER A 181 -16.75 14.66 21.60
C SER A 181 -17.69 13.50 21.32
N GLU A 182 -18.84 13.49 21.99
CA GLU A 182 -19.87 12.48 21.76
C GLU A 182 -20.33 12.47 20.29
N ARG A 183 -20.67 11.29 19.80
CA ARG A 183 -21.14 11.06 18.43
C ARG A 183 -22.35 10.15 18.45
N LEU A 184 -23.30 10.43 17.56
CA LEU A 184 -24.42 9.54 17.28
C LEU A 184 -24.04 8.60 16.15
N PHE A 185 -24.62 7.40 16.16
CA PHE A 185 -24.54 6.49 15.03
C PHE A 185 -25.22 7.12 13.79
N PRO A 186 -24.74 6.82 12.57
CA PRO A 186 -25.46 7.18 11.37
C PRO A 186 -26.85 6.51 11.37
N ALA A 187 -27.85 7.22 10.86
CA ALA A 187 -29.25 6.72 10.86
C ALA A 187 -29.45 5.46 10.01
N ASN A 188 -28.59 5.25 9.01
CA ASN A 188 -28.56 4.05 8.17
C ASN A 188 -27.14 3.48 8.16
N LEU A 189 -27.02 2.16 7.94
CA LEU A 189 -25.72 1.53 7.74
C LEU A 189 -24.99 2.17 6.55
N PRO A 190 -23.74 2.62 6.72
CA PRO A 190 -22.95 3.15 5.62
C PRO A 190 -22.72 2.11 4.52
N LYS A 191 -22.54 2.56 3.29
CA LYS A 191 -22.28 1.67 2.15
C LYS A 191 -20.89 1.07 2.25
N THR A 192 -20.82 -0.22 1.95
CA THR A 192 -19.57 -0.99 1.88
C THR A 192 -19.51 -1.77 0.58
N GLN A 193 -18.30 -2.19 0.20
CA GLN A 193 -18.06 -3.12 -0.90
C GLN A 193 -17.08 -4.22 -0.48
N SER A 194 -17.07 -5.35 -1.19
CA SER A 194 -16.20 -6.50 -0.90
C SER A 194 -14.81 -6.43 -1.52
N SER A 195 -14.57 -5.50 -2.45
CA SER A 195 -13.31 -5.36 -3.19
C SER A 195 -12.96 -3.90 -3.41
N VAL A 196 -11.66 -3.56 -3.51
CA VAL A 196 -11.26 -2.21 -3.89
C VAL A 196 -11.29 -2.05 -5.41
N SER A 197 -12.24 -1.27 -5.94
CA SER A 197 -12.17 -0.84 -7.33
C SER A 197 -11.29 0.39 -7.46
N TYR A 198 -10.17 0.28 -8.17
CA TYR A 198 -9.27 1.41 -8.44
C TYR A 198 -9.42 2.00 -9.85
N LEU A 199 -10.15 1.33 -10.76
CA LEU A 199 -10.16 1.62 -12.20
C LEU A 199 -11.39 2.41 -12.67
N THR A 200 -12.33 2.69 -11.76
CA THR A 200 -13.52 3.51 -12.05
C THR A 200 -13.30 5.00 -11.81
N ALA A 201 -12.18 5.38 -11.19
CA ALA A 201 -11.89 6.78 -10.87
C ALA A 201 -11.32 7.54 -12.07
N SER A 202 -11.80 8.77 -12.29
CA SER A 202 -11.20 9.74 -13.22
C SER A 202 -9.86 10.31 -12.73
N VAL A 203 -9.51 10.04 -11.47
CA VAL A 203 -8.27 10.48 -10.84
C VAL A 203 -7.47 9.26 -10.37
N TYR A 204 -6.28 9.10 -10.92
CA TYR A 204 -5.30 8.11 -10.51
C TYR A 204 -4.18 8.77 -9.70
N GLU A 205 -4.45 8.98 -8.41
CA GLU A 205 -3.48 9.51 -7.47
C GLU A 205 -2.78 8.36 -6.73
N ARG A 206 -1.45 8.33 -6.77
CA ARG A 206 -0.64 7.36 -6.02
C ARG A 206 0.58 8.02 -5.39
N GLY A 207 0.92 7.57 -4.19
CA GLY A 207 2.14 8.00 -3.52
C GLY A 207 3.40 7.37 -4.12
N ALA A 208 4.54 7.59 -3.45
CA ALA A 208 5.80 6.98 -3.82
C ALA A 208 5.70 5.45 -3.67
N PRO A 209 5.90 4.64 -4.72
CA PRO A 209 5.79 3.18 -4.66
C PRO A 209 6.92 2.56 -3.85
N SER A 210 8.08 3.19 -3.85
CA SER A 210 9.31 2.70 -3.23
C SER A 210 10.06 3.85 -2.55
N PRO A 211 10.86 3.57 -1.50
CA PRO A 211 11.82 4.55 -0.99
C PRO A 211 12.83 5.03 -2.03
N LEU A 212 12.99 4.29 -3.14
CA LEU A 212 13.97 4.61 -4.18
C LEU A 212 13.50 5.70 -5.15
N VAL A 213 12.29 6.25 -4.98
CA VAL A 213 11.78 7.36 -5.83
C VAL A 213 12.72 8.55 -5.84
N TYR A 214 13.35 8.85 -4.70
CA TYR A 214 14.37 9.87 -4.60
C TYR A 214 15.53 9.66 -5.58
N LEU A 215 15.92 8.40 -5.82
CA LEU A 215 17.10 8.05 -6.63
C LEU A 215 16.76 7.87 -8.11
N TYR A 216 15.68 7.13 -8.39
CA TYR A 216 15.39 6.65 -9.74
C TYR A 216 14.15 7.30 -10.36
N GLY A 217 13.49 8.21 -9.64
CA GLY A 217 12.21 8.75 -10.04
C GLY A 217 11.05 7.81 -9.66
N ASN A 218 9.83 8.29 -9.85
CA ASN A 218 8.65 7.51 -9.53
C ASN A 218 8.36 6.53 -10.68
N PRO A 219 8.42 5.21 -10.47
CA PRO A 219 8.17 4.24 -11.53
C PRO A 219 6.75 4.35 -12.08
N HIS A 220 5.77 4.88 -11.33
CA HIS A 220 4.45 5.19 -11.90
C HIS A 220 4.58 6.19 -13.05
N VAL A 221 5.36 7.27 -12.90
CA VAL A 221 5.60 8.21 -13.99
C VAL A 221 6.31 7.53 -15.17
N ILE A 222 7.32 6.70 -14.89
CA ILE A 222 8.11 6.01 -15.93
C ILE A 222 7.25 5.05 -16.76
N ILE A 223 6.36 4.27 -16.13
CA ILE A 223 5.53 3.28 -16.82
C ILE A 223 4.18 3.84 -17.30
N ARG A 224 3.99 5.16 -17.27
CA ARG A 224 2.76 5.81 -17.76
C ARG A 224 2.31 5.31 -19.14
N PRO A 225 3.19 5.08 -20.14
CA PRO A 225 2.75 4.59 -21.44
C PRO A 225 2.05 3.22 -21.39
N LEU A 226 2.39 2.35 -20.42
CA LEU A 226 1.64 1.11 -20.22
C LEU A 226 0.25 1.37 -19.65
N ARG A 227 0.10 2.33 -18.72
CA ARG A 227 -1.22 2.71 -18.22
C ARG A 227 -2.08 3.34 -19.30
N GLN A 228 -1.51 4.16 -20.18
CA GLN A 228 -2.24 4.70 -21.34
C GLN A 228 -2.75 3.60 -22.26
N ALA A 229 -1.94 2.55 -22.50
CA ALA A 229 -2.37 1.38 -23.25
C ALA A 229 -3.49 0.61 -22.54
N LEU A 230 -3.40 0.47 -21.21
CA LEU A 230 -4.47 -0.11 -20.42
C LEU A 230 -5.76 0.72 -20.50
N TYR A 231 -5.67 2.05 -20.44
CA TYR A 231 -6.82 2.94 -20.59
C TYR A 231 -7.48 2.80 -21.97
N ALA A 232 -6.67 2.65 -23.03
CA ALA A 232 -7.18 2.39 -24.38
C ALA A 232 -7.91 1.04 -24.46
N ARG A 233 -7.33 -0.02 -23.89
CA ARG A 233 -7.95 -1.35 -23.81
C ARG A 233 -9.26 -1.34 -23.02
N LEU A 234 -9.34 -0.53 -21.97
CA LEU A 234 -10.55 -0.29 -21.17
C LEU A 234 -11.51 0.71 -21.83
N GLN A 235 -11.26 1.14 -23.07
CA GLN A 235 -12.09 2.07 -23.84
C GLN A 235 -12.38 3.38 -23.08
N LYS A 236 -11.41 3.89 -22.33
CA LYS A 236 -11.51 5.17 -21.64
C LYS A 236 -11.33 6.30 -22.67
N THR A 237 -12.42 7.00 -22.98
CA THR A 237 -12.43 8.14 -23.90
C THR A 237 -12.01 9.45 -23.22
N GLU A 238 -12.32 9.59 -21.93
CA GLU A 238 -11.99 10.78 -21.15
C GLU A 238 -10.55 10.75 -20.63
N PRO A 239 -9.87 11.92 -20.56
CA PRO A 239 -8.58 12.02 -19.89
C PRO A 239 -8.64 11.58 -18.42
N ILE A 240 -7.63 10.86 -17.98
CA ILE A 240 -7.46 10.43 -16.59
C ILE A 240 -6.40 11.31 -15.93
N LYS A 241 -6.77 11.92 -14.80
CA LYS A 241 -5.90 12.79 -14.03
C LYS A 241 -4.90 11.98 -13.20
N GLU A 242 -3.61 12.01 -13.53
CA GLU A 242 -2.56 11.27 -12.83
C GLU A 242 -1.73 12.17 -11.89
N ILE A 243 -1.66 11.79 -10.61
CA ILE A 243 -0.99 12.58 -9.58
C ILE A 243 0.02 11.72 -8.81
N PHE A 244 1.31 12.07 -8.90
CA PHE A 244 2.40 11.32 -8.27
C PHE A 244 3.45 12.21 -7.64
N PRO A 245 4.06 11.82 -6.50
CA PRO A 245 5.19 12.53 -5.95
C PRO A 245 6.45 12.21 -6.75
N VAL A 246 7.21 13.24 -7.08
CA VAL A 246 8.52 13.20 -7.75
C VAL A 246 9.52 14.05 -6.97
N TRP A 247 10.79 13.66 -6.99
CA TRP A 247 11.84 14.46 -6.36
C TRP A 247 12.36 15.52 -7.33
N ASN A 248 12.21 16.79 -6.98
CA ASN A 248 12.76 17.92 -7.73
C ASN A 248 14.17 18.23 -7.24
N TRP A 249 15.18 17.92 -8.07
CA TRP A 249 16.59 18.12 -7.73
C TRP A 249 17.06 19.57 -7.78
N GLU A 250 16.35 20.44 -8.50
CA GLU A 250 16.69 21.87 -8.61
C GLU A 250 16.33 22.58 -7.30
N HIS A 251 15.12 22.35 -6.82
CA HIS A 251 14.57 22.98 -5.60
C HIS A 251 14.79 22.14 -4.33
N GLU A 252 15.26 20.90 -4.45
CA GLU A 252 15.42 19.95 -3.33
C GLU A 252 14.12 19.70 -2.53
N ILE A 253 12.99 19.67 -3.23
CA ILE A 253 11.66 19.39 -2.67
C ILE A 253 11.02 18.18 -3.35
N VAL A 254 9.92 17.71 -2.75
CA VAL A 254 9.03 16.74 -3.40
C VAL A 254 7.94 17.54 -4.09
N ASP A 255 7.89 17.46 -5.41
CA ASP A 255 6.80 18.00 -6.22
C ASP A 255 5.78 16.90 -6.47
N TRP A 256 4.54 17.29 -6.75
CA TRP A 256 3.51 16.37 -7.21
C TRP A 256 3.22 16.69 -8.67
N THR A 257 3.37 15.70 -9.54
CA THR A 257 2.87 15.81 -10.92
C THR A 257 1.36 15.98 -10.87
N ASP A 258 0.81 16.71 -11.81
CA ASP A 258 -0.63 16.85 -11.97
C ASP A 258 -0.93 16.91 -13.48
N ASP A 259 -1.03 15.72 -14.09
CA ASP A 259 -1.09 15.56 -15.54
C ASP A 259 -2.43 14.95 -15.97
N ASP A 260 -3.07 15.49 -17.01
CA ASP A 260 -4.23 14.88 -17.66
C ASP A 260 -3.76 13.93 -18.78
N ILE A 261 -4.05 12.64 -18.62
CA ILE A 261 -3.49 11.58 -19.45
C ILE A 261 -4.57 10.95 -20.33
N VAL A 262 -4.37 10.98 -21.65
CA VAL A 262 -5.26 10.35 -22.63
C VAL A 262 -4.83 8.90 -22.89
N ALA A 263 -5.79 8.04 -23.20
CA ALA A 263 -5.57 6.68 -23.66
C ALA A 263 -4.69 6.64 -24.92
N ASP A 264 -3.75 5.69 -24.96
CA ASP A 264 -2.83 5.49 -26.09
C ASP A 264 -2.48 4.00 -26.22
N PRO A 265 -2.90 3.31 -27.30
CA PRO A 265 -2.70 1.88 -27.47
C PRO A 265 -1.27 1.48 -27.86
N TRP A 266 -0.34 2.43 -28.06
CA TRP A 266 1.00 2.16 -28.62
C TRP A 266 1.77 1.03 -27.93
N PHE A 267 1.63 0.90 -26.60
CA PHE A 267 2.31 -0.13 -25.80
C PHE A 267 1.40 -1.30 -25.38
N ASP A 268 0.25 -1.50 -26.02
CA ASP A 268 -0.72 -2.56 -25.66
C ASP A 268 -0.08 -3.96 -25.65
N ALA A 269 0.73 -4.27 -26.66
CA ALA A 269 1.43 -5.54 -26.75
C ALA A 269 2.41 -5.83 -25.59
N LEU A 270 2.82 -4.81 -24.82
CA LEU A 270 3.67 -4.97 -23.65
C LEU A 270 2.89 -5.31 -22.37
N LEU A 271 1.58 -5.07 -22.33
CA LEU A 271 0.73 -5.42 -21.18
C LEU A 271 0.76 -6.93 -20.90
N GLU A 272 0.77 -7.74 -21.97
CA GLU A 272 0.85 -9.21 -21.88
C GLU A 272 2.29 -9.73 -21.73
N ARG A 273 3.29 -8.83 -21.67
CA ARG A 273 4.71 -9.20 -21.73
C ARG A 273 5.50 -8.46 -20.63
N PRO A 274 5.22 -8.72 -19.34
CA PRO A 274 5.78 -7.95 -18.22
C PRO A 274 7.30 -7.91 -18.20
N TYR A 275 7.99 -9.01 -18.55
CA TYR A 275 9.46 -9.01 -18.64
C TYR A 275 10.00 -8.06 -19.74
N LYS A 276 9.31 -7.97 -20.88
CA LYS A 276 9.70 -7.04 -21.96
C LYS A 276 9.39 -5.60 -21.56
N ALA A 277 8.24 -5.35 -20.92
CA ALA A 277 7.90 -4.06 -20.34
C ALA A 277 8.99 -3.58 -19.36
N VAL A 278 9.41 -4.42 -18.42
CA VAL A 278 10.49 -4.08 -17.48
C VAL A 278 11.78 -3.73 -18.22
N LYS A 279 12.18 -4.53 -19.21
CA LYS A 279 13.38 -4.25 -20.01
C LYS A 279 13.29 -2.92 -20.78
N GLN A 280 12.10 -2.59 -21.30
CA GLN A 280 11.82 -1.37 -22.06
C GLN A 280 11.92 -0.12 -21.18
N PHE A 281 11.27 -0.14 -20.01
CA PHE A 281 11.14 1.05 -19.16
C PHE A 281 12.24 1.17 -18.09
N PHE A 282 12.98 0.10 -17.82
CA PHE A 282 14.05 0.07 -16.82
C PHE A 282 15.34 -0.56 -17.40
N PRO A 283 16.00 0.09 -18.39
CA PRO A 283 17.20 -0.45 -19.01
C PRO A 283 18.35 -0.64 -18.00
N LYS A 284 19.19 -1.66 -18.21
CA LYS A 284 20.24 -2.09 -17.26
C LYS A 284 21.22 -0.99 -16.81
N GLU A 285 21.32 0.12 -17.51
CA GLU A 285 22.22 1.24 -17.19
C GLU A 285 21.96 1.90 -15.83
N TYR A 286 20.78 1.71 -15.24
CA TYR A 286 20.48 2.13 -13.86
C TYR A 286 21.37 1.42 -12.82
N SER A 287 21.84 0.19 -13.10
CA SER A 287 22.66 -0.64 -12.17
C SER A 287 24.03 -0.03 -11.81
N ARG A 288 24.64 0.80 -12.68
CA ARG A 288 25.96 1.40 -12.39
C ARG A 288 25.92 2.44 -11.26
N GLN A 289 24.74 2.94 -10.89
CA GLN A 289 24.59 3.94 -9.82
C GLN A 289 24.63 3.33 -8.41
N GLU A 290 24.38 2.03 -8.26
CA GLU A 290 24.27 1.34 -6.96
C GLU A 290 25.58 1.38 -6.13
N ARG A 291 26.74 1.34 -6.80
CA ARG A 291 28.06 1.27 -6.14
C ARG A 291 28.44 2.53 -5.35
N HIS A 292 27.75 3.65 -5.54
CA HIS A 292 28.05 4.90 -4.82
C HIS A 292 27.07 5.22 -3.69
N PHE A 293 25.90 4.58 -3.63
CA PHE A 293 24.89 4.88 -2.61
C PHE A 293 24.98 3.95 -1.39
N SER A 294 25.39 2.68 -1.59
CA SER A 294 25.46 1.70 -0.48
C SER A 294 26.52 2.05 0.58
N SER A 295 27.61 2.72 0.21
CA SER A 295 28.72 2.97 1.16
C SER A 295 28.51 4.16 2.11
N GLN A 296 27.66 5.14 1.79
CA GLN A 296 27.56 6.38 2.61
C GLN A 296 26.24 6.58 3.37
N ARG A 297 25.09 6.07 2.90
CA ARG A 297 23.79 6.26 3.59
C ARG A 297 23.21 5.00 4.23
N GLN A 298 23.39 3.81 3.65
CA GLN A 298 22.89 2.57 4.25
C GLN A 298 23.54 2.31 5.62
N HIS A 299 24.85 2.50 5.76
CA HIS A 299 25.52 2.36 7.08
C HIS A 299 25.01 3.31 8.16
N ARG A 300 24.59 4.54 7.82
CA ARG A 300 24.08 5.50 8.81
C ARG A 300 22.66 5.18 9.29
N HIS A 301 21.80 4.59 8.45
CA HIS A 301 20.43 4.26 8.86
C HIS A 301 20.29 2.89 9.53
N TYR A 302 21.14 1.91 9.20
CA TYR A 302 21.11 0.62 9.89
C TYR A 302 21.72 0.65 11.30
N HIS A 303 22.74 1.49 11.56
CA HIS A 303 23.37 1.57 12.88
C HIS A 303 22.70 2.52 13.88
N CYS A 304 21.91 3.50 13.43
CA CYS A 304 21.38 4.52 14.34
C CYS A 304 20.17 4.07 15.19
N ARG A 305 19.76 2.79 15.13
CA ARG A 305 18.62 2.27 15.92
C ARG A 305 18.88 0.95 16.65
N SER A 306 20.08 0.39 16.58
CA SER A 306 20.47 -0.79 17.36
C SER A 306 21.00 -0.46 18.77
N GLY A 307 20.92 0.80 19.20
CA GLY A 307 21.59 1.29 20.41
C GLY A 307 20.73 1.50 21.67
N GLU A 308 19.44 1.14 21.68
CA GLU A 308 18.58 1.40 22.86
C GLU A 308 17.76 0.15 23.23
N SER A 309 18.44 -0.80 23.87
CA SER A 309 17.84 -1.70 24.87
C SER A 309 18.95 -2.22 25.79
N ALA A 310 19.66 -1.29 26.45
CA ALA A 310 20.47 -1.59 27.61
C ALA A 310 19.81 -0.92 28.82
N THR A 311 19.33 -1.75 29.72
CA THR A 311 18.79 -1.39 31.03
C THR A 311 19.86 -0.70 31.88
N SER A 312 19.49 0.46 32.44
CA SER A 312 19.99 1.13 33.66
C SER A 312 21.31 0.65 34.29
N SER A 313 22.34 1.51 34.29
CA SER A 313 22.98 2.03 35.52
C SER A 313 24.01 3.12 35.20
N GLU A 314 23.93 4.23 35.93
CA GLU A 314 24.97 5.21 36.29
C GLU A 314 26.18 5.53 35.37
N ARG A 315 26.27 6.84 35.08
CA ARG A 315 27.43 7.75 35.29
C ARG A 315 28.36 8.14 34.12
N VAL A 316 28.71 9.43 34.26
CA VAL A 316 29.79 10.27 33.71
C VAL A 316 29.63 10.79 32.28
N ARG A 317 29.41 12.12 32.18
CA ARG A 317 29.59 12.90 30.94
C ARG A 317 31.08 13.24 30.78
N PRO A 318 31.73 12.89 29.65
CA PRO A 318 33.00 13.51 29.30
C PRO A 318 32.76 14.77 28.47
N THR A 319 33.47 15.83 28.83
CA THR A 319 33.58 17.07 28.05
C THR A 319 34.29 16.77 26.73
N ILE A 320 33.56 16.80 25.61
CA ILE A 320 34.15 16.57 24.28
C ILE A 320 34.80 17.87 23.79
N SER A 321 36.13 17.78 23.70
CA SER A 321 37.08 18.74 23.17
C SER A 321 36.86 19.07 21.68
N ALA A 322 37.30 20.27 21.28
CA ALA A 322 37.07 21.00 20.04
C ALA A 322 37.76 20.42 18.76
N VAL A 323 37.71 19.10 18.53
CA VAL A 323 38.34 18.44 17.36
C VAL A 323 37.32 17.98 16.30
N ALA A 324 36.02 18.18 16.53
CA ALA A 324 34.95 17.64 15.65
C ALA A 324 34.54 18.53 14.45
N MET A 325 35.18 19.68 14.22
CA MET A 325 34.75 20.63 13.16
C MET A 325 35.31 20.39 11.74
N PRO A 326 36.55 19.87 11.51
CA PRO A 326 37.06 19.71 10.14
C PRO A 326 36.31 18.65 9.32
N VAL A 327 35.87 17.57 9.97
CA VAL A 327 35.21 16.42 9.31
C VAL A 327 33.82 16.78 8.76
N ARG A 328 33.14 17.79 9.35
CA ARG A 328 31.82 18.22 8.88
C ARG A 328 31.90 19.03 7.58
N HIS A 329 32.95 19.83 7.42
CA HIS A 329 33.11 20.70 6.25
C HIS A 329 33.48 19.92 4.99
N GLU A 330 34.41 18.96 5.09
CA GLU A 330 34.77 18.09 3.96
C GLU A 330 33.61 17.20 3.50
N CYS A 331 32.80 16.71 4.46
CA CYS A 331 31.60 15.93 4.15
C CYS A 331 30.56 16.76 3.40
N GLN A 332 30.40 18.04 3.78
CA GLN A 332 29.47 18.96 3.12
C GLN A 332 29.94 19.30 1.70
N GLN A 333 31.22 19.62 1.51
CA GLN A 333 31.78 19.91 0.18
C GLN A 333 31.71 18.71 -0.78
N ARG A 334 31.95 17.49 -0.27
CA ARG A 334 31.84 16.27 -1.08
C ARG A 334 30.41 15.98 -1.53
N ASN A 335 29.41 16.23 -0.68
CA ASN A 335 28.00 16.10 -1.04
C ASN A 335 27.58 17.14 -2.10
N ILE A 336 28.05 18.38 -1.98
CA ILE A 336 27.79 19.44 -2.98
C ILE A 336 28.36 19.04 -4.35
N LEU A 337 29.60 18.55 -4.40
CA LEU A 337 30.23 18.12 -5.66
C LEU A 337 29.51 16.92 -6.30
N LEU A 338 29.08 15.94 -5.49
CA LEU A 338 28.30 14.79 -5.96
C LEU A 338 26.93 15.21 -6.52
N ASN A 339 26.25 16.14 -5.84
CA ASN A 339 24.97 16.66 -6.31
C ASN A 339 25.12 17.47 -7.61
N ARG A 340 26.20 18.24 -7.77
CA ARG A 340 26.51 18.95 -9.03
C ARG A 340 26.72 17.98 -10.20
N LYS A 341 27.53 16.92 -10.02
CA LYS A 341 27.75 15.89 -11.04
C LYS A 341 26.46 15.13 -11.39
N ARG A 342 25.57 14.91 -10.41
CA ARG A 342 24.24 14.32 -10.64
C ARG A 342 23.35 15.23 -11.48
N ARG A 343 23.26 16.52 -11.14
CA ARG A 343 22.50 17.52 -11.91
C ARG A 343 22.98 17.61 -13.35
N GLU A 344 24.29 17.68 -13.58
CA GLU A 344 24.86 17.72 -14.95
C GLU A 344 24.54 16.45 -15.75
N ARG A 345 24.59 15.27 -15.12
CA ARG A 345 24.27 14.01 -15.79
C ARG A 345 22.78 13.84 -16.10
N GLN A 346 21.89 14.24 -15.19
CA GLN A 346 20.45 14.20 -15.45
C GLN A 346 20.02 15.23 -16.50
N LYS A 347 20.63 16.42 -16.54
CA LYS A 347 20.44 17.37 -17.65
C LYS A 347 20.71 16.70 -19.00
N ARG A 348 21.80 15.93 -19.11
CA ARG A 348 22.10 15.16 -20.33
C ARG A 348 21.04 14.12 -20.67
N ILE A 349 20.49 13.40 -19.68
CA ILE A 349 19.42 12.42 -19.90
C ILE A 349 18.15 13.10 -20.39
N ILE A 350 17.73 14.19 -19.72
CA ILE A 350 16.53 14.94 -20.10
C ILE A 350 16.70 15.52 -21.52
N THR A 351 17.87 16.05 -21.84
CA THR A 351 18.19 16.52 -23.20
C THR A 351 18.09 15.40 -24.22
N ALA A 352 18.63 14.21 -23.93
CA ALA A 352 18.54 13.06 -24.83
C ALA A 352 17.09 12.60 -25.05
N VAL A 353 16.27 12.54 -24.00
CA VAL A 353 14.84 12.19 -24.13
C VAL A 353 14.09 13.23 -24.96
N LYS A 354 14.36 14.54 -24.75
CA LYS A 354 13.77 15.60 -25.57
C LYS A 354 14.16 15.47 -27.05
N MET A 355 15.41 15.13 -27.34
CA MET A 355 15.86 14.87 -28.71
C MET A 355 15.12 13.68 -29.34
N MET A 356 14.98 12.57 -28.61
CA MET A 356 14.24 11.39 -29.10
C MET A 356 12.77 11.72 -29.41
N VAL A 357 12.11 12.52 -28.57
CA VAL A 357 10.73 12.97 -28.81
C VAL A 357 10.66 13.90 -30.04
N MET A 358 11.63 14.79 -30.22
CA MET A 358 11.68 15.66 -31.40
C MET A 358 11.90 14.87 -32.70
N GLU A 359 12.79 13.88 -32.71
CA GLU A 359 13.00 12.98 -33.85
C GLU A 359 11.73 12.18 -34.17
N GLN A 360 11.01 11.69 -33.16
CA GLN A 360 9.72 11.01 -33.34
C GLN A 360 8.66 11.91 -33.97
N ASN A 361 8.57 13.18 -33.54
CA ASN A 361 7.64 14.14 -34.11
C ASN A 361 7.97 14.47 -35.58
N GLN A 362 9.26 14.52 -35.95
CA GLN A 362 9.68 14.71 -37.34
C GLN A 362 9.29 13.51 -38.21
N HIS A 363 9.47 12.28 -37.72
CA HIS A 363 9.03 11.08 -38.45
C HIS A 363 7.51 11.04 -38.64
N HIS A 364 6.72 11.50 -37.67
CA HIS A 364 5.27 11.62 -37.86
C HIS A 364 4.88 12.66 -38.91
N GLN A 365 5.56 13.81 -38.95
CA GLN A 365 5.32 14.81 -39.98
C GLN A 365 5.70 14.30 -41.38
N SER A 366 6.79 13.51 -41.50
CA SER A 366 7.18 12.91 -42.77
C SER A 366 6.25 11.76 -43.20
N ALA A 367 5.75 10.95 -42.28
CA ALA A 367 4.80 9.89 -42.58
C ALA A 367 3.42 10.44 -42.97
N SER A 368 2.96 11.50 -42.32
CA SER A 368 1.72 12.20 -42.68
C SER A 368 1.80 12.92 -44.02
N ALA A 369 3.00 13.29 -44.49
CA ALA A 369 3.18 13.90 -45.81
C ALA A 369 3.25 12.88 -46.96
N LEU A 370 3.32 11.58 -46.64
CA LEU A 370 3.39 10.48 -47.61
C LEU A 370 2.09 9.66 -47.69
N SER A 371 1.05 10.03 -46.92
CA SER A 371 -0.24 9.33 -46.90
C SER A 371 -1.36 10.02 -47.71
N ASP A 372 -1.03 11.07 -48.47
CA ASP A 372 -2.00 11.77 -49.33
C ASP A 372 -1.99 11.27 -50.80
N GLU A 373 -1.21 10.23 -51.11
CA GLU A 373 -1.19 9.56 -52.41
C GLU A 373 -1.22 8.04 -52.20
N ASP A 374 -2.42 7.46 -52.10
CA ASP A 374 -2.78 6.13 -52.60
C ASP A 374 -4.11 5.66 -51.97
N ASP A 375 -5.22 6.21 -52.46
CA ASP A 375 -6.54 5.56 -52.37
C ASP A 375 -6.64 4.57 -53.52
N ASN A 376 -6.31 3.30 -53.29
CA ASN A 376 -7.04 2.19 -53.90
C ASN A 376 -6.74 0.83 -53.25
N ASP A 377 -7.80 0.02 -53.27
CA ASP A 377 -7.85 -1.43 -53.11
C ASP A 377 -8.00 -2.01 -51.69
N ASN A 378 -9.28 -2.38 -51.44
CA ASN A 378 -9.76 -3.65 -50.90
C ASN A 378 -8.71 -4.63 -50.35
N ASP A 379 -8.94 -5.14 -49.14
CA ASP A 379 -9.16 -6.57 -48.97
C ASP A 379 -9.65 -6.96 -47.57
N ASP A 380 -10.51 -7.97 -47.57
CA ASP A 380 -11.11 -8.69 -46.45
C ASP A 380 -10.11 -9.14 -45.37
N VAL A 381 -10.50 -9.01 -44.10
CA VAL A 381 -9.87 -9.73 -42.99
C VAL A 381 -10.95 -10.36 -42.09
N PRO A 382 -10.83 -11.66 -41.74
CA PRO A 382 -11.91 -12.41 -41.14
C PRO A 382 -11.99 -12.27 -39.61
N GLU A 383 -13.22 -12.39 -39.12
CA GLU A 383 -13.57 -12.57 -37.72
C GLU A 383 -12.74 -13.68 -37.05
N SER A 384 -12.11 -13.38 -35.91
CA SER A 384 -11.74 -14.44 -34.97
C SER A 384 -11.81 -13.99 -33.51
N VAL A 385 -12.76 -14.66 -32.83
CA VAL A 385 -12.71 -15.22 -31.48
C VAL A 385 -12.38 -14.26 -30.32
N CYS A 386 -13.46 -13.77 -29.71
CA CYS A 386 -13.48 -13.14 -28.39
C CYS A 386 -13.25 -14.21 -27.29
N VAL A 387 -12.12 -14.11 -26.59
CA VAL A 387 -11.86 -14.86 -25.34
C VAL A 387 -12.09 -13.90 -24.17
N CYS A 388 -13.14 -14.13 -23.41
CA CYS A 388 -13.45 -13.39 -22.18
C CYS A 388 -12.35 -13.61 -21.12
N LEU A 389 -11.56 -12.58 -20.85
CA LEU A 389 -10.75 -12.44 -19.63
C LEU A 389 -11.38 -11.37 -18.74
N THR A 390 -12.46 -11.76 -18.05
CA THR A 390 -13.01 -11.00 -16.92
C THR A 390 -12.29 -11.43 -15.65
N THR A 391 -11.33 -10.63 -15.18
CA THR A 391 -11.06 -10.24 -13.78
C THR A 391 -9.62 -9.76 -13.62
N PHE A 392 -9.42 -8.45 -13.49
CA PHE A 392 -8.25 -7.82 -12.85
C PHE A 392 -8.66 -6.50 -12.23
#